data_AF-A0AAW2XTU8-F1
#
_entry.id   AF-A0AAW2XTU8-F1
#
_cell.length_a   1.000
_cell.length_b   1.000
_cell.length_c   1.000
_cell.angle_alpha   90.00
_cell.angle_beta   90.00
_cell.angle_gamma   90.00
#
_symmetry.space_group_name_H-M   'P 1'
#
loop_
_entity.id
_entity.type
_entity.pdbx_description
1 polymer ?
#
loop_
_entity_poly.entity_id
_entity_poly.type
_entity_poly.pdbx_seq_one_letter_code
_entity_poly.pdbx_strand_id
1 'polypeptide(L)'
;MLSEATGVSDTAQGYPYTPGIWTKEQVEAWKPIVDAVHAKGAIFFCQIWHVGRVSSTVFQPNGQAPISCTDKGLAPQVRNNGVDVVQFSPPRRLRTDEIPQIVNDFRLAARNAIGAGFDGVEIHGACGYLIDQFFKDEVNDRTDQYGGSLENRCRLALEIAEAVTNEVGAYRVGMRLSPFANTNECADSIPKALGLYMAEALNKYGFFTATWLNQG
;
A
#
# COMPACT_ATOMS: atom_id res chain seq x y z
N MET A 1 13.11 -8.70 9.83
CA MET A 1 11.80 -9.35 9.59
C MET A 1 10.84 -8.29 9.08
N LEU A 2 9.91 -8.67 8.20
CA LEU A 2 8.80 -7.82 7.76
C LEU A 2 7.50 -8.47 8.25
N SER A 3 6.57 -7.67 8.77
CA SER A 3 5.24 -8.16 9.13
C SER A 3 4.46 -8.56 7.88
N GLU A 4 3.33 -9.24 8.09
CA GLU A 4 2.28 -9.27 7.06
C GLU A 4 1.76 -7.86 6.75
N ALA A 5 1.14 -7.71 5.59
CA ALA A 5 0.56 -6.44 5.16
C ALA A 5 -0.51 -5.97 6.15
N THR A 6 -0.36 -4.75 6.65
CA THR A 6 -1.13 -4.20 7.77
C THR A 6 -1.87 -2.95 7.34
N GLY A 7 -3.20 -2.95 7.50
CA GLY A 7 -4.08 -1.89 7.03
C GLY A 7 -3.78 -0.53 7.69
N VAL A 8 -3.76 0.54 6.89
CA VAL A 8 -3.54 1.92 7.36
C VAL A 8 -4.80 2.65 7.83
N SER A 9 -5.97 2.12 7.51
CA SER A 9 -7.28 2.69 7.84
C SER A 9 -8.37 1.61 7.78
N ASP A 10 -9.59 1.95 8.17
CA ASP A 10 -10.76 1.07 8.06
C ASP A 10 -11.19 0.80 6.60
N THR A 11 -10.80 1.65 5.65
CA THR A 11 -11.01 1.42 4.21
C THR A 11 -9.94 0.55 3.55
N ALA A 12 -8.83 0.29 4.25
CA ALA A 12 -7.67 -0.42 3.73
C ALA A 12 -7.86 -1.94 3.60
N GLN A 13 -8.96 -2.48 4.11
CA GLN A 13 -9.22 -3.92 4.25
C GLN A 13 -9.78 -4.55 2.97
N GLY A 14 -9.32 -5.75 2.63
CA GLY A 14 -9.81 -6.53 1.49
C GLY A 14 -9.90 -8.05 1.73
N TYR A 15 -9.44 -8.50 2.90
CA TYR A 15 -9.36 -9.92 3.25
C TYR A 15 -9.83 -10.12 4.70
N PRO A 16 -10.38 -11.29 5.03
CA PRO A 16 -10.71 -11.59 6.42
C PRO A 16 -9.43 -11.74 7.25
N TYR A 17 -9.49 -11.31 8.50
CA TYR A 17 -8.46 -11.53 9.52
C TYR A 17 -7.07 -10.91 9.23
N THR A 18 -6.95 -9.94 8.31
CA THR A 18 -5.70 -9.17 8.19
C THR A 18 -5.64 -8.09 9.27
N PRO A 19 -4.46 -7.84 9.87
CA PRO A 19 -4.32 -6.86 10.95
C PRO A 19 -4.34 -5.42 10.42
N GLY A 20 -4.54 -4.49 11.35
CA GLY A 20 -4.46 -3.05 11.15
C GLY A 20 -3.47 -2.38 12.09
N ILE A 21 -3.20 -1.08 11.87
CA ILE A 21 -2.39 -0.25 12.76
C ILE A 21 -2.95 1.19 12.88
N TRP A 22 -4.26 1.39 12.70
CA TRP A 22 -4.88 2.72 12.75
C TRP A 22 -5.59 3.02 14.08
N THR A 23 -5.99 1.99 14.84
CA THR A 23 -6.58 2.17 16.17
C THR A 23 -5.58 1.98 17.30
N LYS A 24 -5.89 2.53 18.47
CA LYS A 24 -5.07 2.35 19.67
C LYS A 24 -5.03 0.88 20.09
N GLU A 25 -6.15 0.18 20.01
CA GLU A 25 -6.26 -1.24 20.38
C GLU A 25 -5.37 -2.10 19.50
N GLN A 26 -5.30 -1.80 18.19
CA GLN A 26 -4.39 -2.47 17.26
C GLN A 26 -2.92 -2.20 17.62
N VAL A 27 -2.56 -0.95 17.92
CA VAL A 27 -1.20 -0.59 18.36
C VAL A 27 -0.79 -1.37 19.62
N GLU A 28 -1.65 -1.43 20.63
CA GLU A 28 -1.37 -2.20 21.85
C GLU A 28 -1.27 -3.70 21.58
N ALA A 29 -2.06 -4.24 20.65
CA ALA A 29 -2.00 -5.65 20.27
C ALA A 29 -0.70 -6.03 19.54
N TRP A 30 -0.08 -5.08 18.82
CA TRP A 30 1.20 -5.31 18.14
C TRP A 30 2.40 -5.33 19.09
N LYS A 31 2.38 -4.58 20.19
CA LYS A 31 3.50 -4.49 21.14
C LYS A 31 4.06 -5.83 21.60
N PRO A 32 3.26 -6.79 22.12
CA PRO A 32 3.79 -8.08 22.57
C PRO A 32 4.41 -8.90 21.42
N ILE A 33 3.95 -8.72 20.19
CA ILE A 33 4.52 -9.39 19.00
C ILE A 33 5.89 -8.79 18.69
N VAL A 34 6.00 -7.46 18.68
CA VAL A 34 7.26 -6.74 18.47
C VAL A 34 8.27 -7.11 19.55
N ASP A 35 7.87 -7.05 20.83
CA ASP A 35 8.70 -7.40 21.99
C ASP A 35 9.25 -8.83 21.87
N ALA A 36 8.42 -9.77 21.41
CA ALA A 36 8.85 -11.15 21.22
C ALA A 36 9.90 -11.31 20.10
N VAL A 37 9.80 -10.53 19.02
CA VAL A 37 10.81 -10.51 17.94
C VAL A 37 12.11 -9.87 18.43
N HIS A 38 12.01 -8.76 19.16
CA HIS A 38 13.15 -8.07 19.77
C HIS A 38 13.86 -8.92 20.82
N ALA A 39 13.13 -9.71 21.60
CA ALA A 39 13.69 -10.67 22.57
C ALA A 39 14.54 -11.78 21.89
N LYS A 40 14.41 -11.95 20.57
CA LYS A 40 15.26 -12.83 19.75
C LYS A 40 16.41 -12.09 19.05
N GLY A 41 16.59 -10.79 19.33
CA GLY A 41 17.65 -9.95 18.76
C GLY A 41 17.43 -9.56 17.30
N ALA A 42 16.20 -9.72 16.78
CA ALA A 42 15.88 -9.43 15.39
C ALA A 42 15.23 -8.04 15.23
N ILE A 43 15.50 -7.40 14.10
CA ILE A 43 14.84 -6.16 13.67
C ILE A 43 13.50 -6.50 13.01
N PHE A 44 12.47 -5.70 13.24
CA PHE A 44 11.11 -5.90 12.74
C PHE A 44 10.49 -4.63 12.14
N PHE A 45 10.09 -4.72 10.87
CA PHE A 45 9.44 -3.63 10.15
C PHE A 45 7.97 -3.95 9.88
N CYS A 46 7.10 -2.97 10.03
CA CYS A 46 5.66 -3.10 9.73
C CYS A 46 5.40 -2.76 8.25
N GLN A 47 4.84 -3.70 7.48
CA GLN A 47 4.45 -3.43 6.09
C GLN A 47 3.07 -2.74 6.07
N ILE A 48 3.05 -1.42 5.85
CA ILE A 48 1.82 -0.62 5.84
C ILE A 48 1.17 -0.60 4.45
N TRP A 49 -0.15 -0.77 4.41
CA TRP A 49 -0.84 -1.21 3.21
C TRP A 49 -2.27 -0.69 3.07
N HIS A 50 -2.70 -0.49 1.83
CA HIS A 50 -4.10 -0.23 1.46
C HIS A 50 -4.45 -1.02 0.19
N VAL A 51 -5.49 -1.86 0.23
CA VAL A 51 -5.84 -2.80 -0.87
C VAL A 51 -6.37 -2.12 -2.13
N GLY A 52 -7.02 -0.97 -1.99
CA GLY A 52 -7.68 -0.28 -3.12
C GLY A 52 -8.84 -1.12 -3.67
N ARG A 53 -8.92 -1.29 -4.99
CA ARG A 53 -10.01 -2.07 -5.63
C ARG A 53 -9.97 -3.58 -5.37
N VAL A 54 -8.89 -4.11 -4.75
CA VAL A 54 -8.79 -5.53 -4.35
C VAL A 54 -9.56 -5.74 -3.03
N SER A 55 -10.85 -5.42 -3.05
CA SER A 55 -11.74 -5.47 -1.90
C SER A 55 -13.20 -5.63 -2.34
N SER A 56 -14.09 -5.71 -1.37
CA SER A 56 -15.53 -5.81 -1.57
C SER A 56 -16.26 -4.99 -0.51
N THR A 57 -17.48 -4.57 -0.81
CA THR A 57 -18.36 -3.78 0.09
C THR A 57 -18.50 -4.38 1.48
N VAL A 58 -18.41 -5.70 1.61
CA VAL A 58 -18.45 -6.42 2.90
C VAL A 58 -17.31 -6.05 3.86
N PHE A 59 -16.17 -5.58 3.33
CA PHE A 59 -15.02 -5.14 4.12
C PHE A 59 -15.00 -3.63 4.36
N GLN A 60 -15.89 -2.88 3.71
CA GLN A 60 -15.86 -1.43 3.73
C GLN A 60 -16.79 -0.87 4.80
N PRO A 61 -16.40 0.25 5.45
CA PRO A 61 -17.25 0.94 6.41
C PRO A 61 -18.63 1.24 5.81
N ASN A 62 -19.69 0.89 6.53
CA ASN A 62 -21.08 1.13 6.10
C ASN A 62 -21.43 0.52 4.73
N GLY A 63 -20.74 -0.54 4.29
CA GLY A 63 -21.02 -1.21 3.01
C GLY A 63 -20.68 -0.38 1.77
N GLN A 64 -19.82 0.64 1.91
CA GLN A 64 -19.43 1.50 0.80
C GLN A 64 -18.61 0.76 -0.26
N ALA A 65 -18.52 1.33 -1.46
CA ALA A 65 -17.63 0.81 -2.49
C ALA A 65 -16.15 0.96 -2.07
N PRO A 66 -15.29 -0.04 -2.34
CA PRO A 66 -13.84 0.12 -2.22
C PRO A 66 -13.33 1.31 -3.02
N ILE A 67 -12.19 1.89 -2.64
CA ILE A 67 -11.61 3.04 -3.36
C ILE A 67 -10.51 2.64 -4.34
N SER A 68 -10.30 3.42 -5.40
CA SER A 68 -9.18 3.25 -6.33
C SER A 68 -8.88 4.55 -7.09
N CYS A 69 -7.85 4.53 -7.95
CA CYS A 69 -7.62 5.57 -8.95
C CYS A 69 -8.67 5.55 -10.07
N THR A 70 -9.41 4.44 -10.22
CA THR A 70 -10.38 4.14 -11.28
C THR A 70 -11.73 3.65 -10.73
N ASP A 71 -12.74 3.58 -11.58
CA ASP A 71 -14.03 2.92 -11.38
C ASP A 71 -14.10 1.52 -12.04
N LYS A 72 -13.03 1.10 -12.74
CA LYS A 72 -12.91 -0.24 -13.31
C LYS A 72 -12.85 -1.32 -12.22
N GLY A 73 -13.81 -2.23 -12.22
CA GLY A 73 -13.83 -3.43 -11.38
C GLY A 73 -12.67 -4.39 -11.66
N LEU A 74 -12.54 -5.40 -10.80
CA LEU A 74 -11.59 -6.50 -10.93
C LEU A 74 -12.38 -7.79 -11.18
N ALA A 75 -11.94 -8.64 -12.12
CA ALA A 75 -12.63 -9.91 -12.35
C ALA A 75 -12.54 -10.81 -11.11
N PRO A 76 -13.52 -11.71 -10.89
CA PRO A 76 -13.45 -12.68 -9.81
C PRO A 76 -12.18 -13.55 -9.91
N GLN A 77 -11.56 -13.84 -8.77
CA GLN A 77 -10.31 -14.61 -8.71
C GLN A 77 -10.49 -15.87 -7.87
N VAL A 78 -9.93 -16.99 -8.33
CA VAL A 78 -9.87 -18.24 -7.56
C VAL A 78 -8.79 -18.10 -6.48
N ARG A 79 -9.13 -18.39 -5.23
CA ARG A 79 -8.20 -18.42 -4.09
C ARG A 79 -7.18 -19.56 -4.26
N ASN A 80 -6.09 -19.49 -3.50
CA ASN A 80 -5.03 -20.49 -3.51
C ASN A 80 -5.49 -21.92 -3.14
N ASN A 81 -6.67 -22.09 -2.53
CA ASN A 81 -7.24 -23.42 -2.29
C ASN A 81 -7.86 -24.07 -3.54
N GLY A 82 -7.90 -23.35 -4.68
CA GLY A 82 -8.40 -23.84 -5.95
C GLY A 82 -9.93 -23.97 -6.02
N VAL A 83 -10.65 -23.58 -4.97
CA VAL A 83 -12.10 -23.82 -4.83
C VAL A 83 -12.85 -22.52 -4.62
N ASP A 84 -12.40 -21.68 -3.70
CA ASP A 84 -13.13 -20.47 -3.35
C ASP A 84 -12.88 -19.37 -4.38
N VAL A 85 -13.94 -18.68 -4.79
CA VAL A 85 -13.83 -17.52 -5.69
C VAL A 85 -14.04 -16.24 -4.89
N VAL A 86 -13.05 -15.36 -4.91
CA VAL A 86 -13.17 -14.00 -4.38
C VAL A 86 -13.94 -13.15 -5.38
N GLN A 87 -15.00 -12.52 -4.89
CA GLN A 87 -15.78 -11.53 -5.63
C GLN A 87 -15.34 -10.14 -5.19
N PHE A 88 -15.09 -9.26 -6.15
CA PHE A 88 -14.73 -7.86 -5.91
C PHE A 88 -15.92 -6.97 -6.23
N SER A 89 -16.14 -5.94 -5.41
CA SER A 89 -17.15 -4.92 -5.70
C SER A 89 -16.55 -3.85 -6.62
N PRO A 90 -17.31 -3.26 -7.56
CA PRO A 90 -16.83 -2.13 -8.35
C PRO A 90 -16.29 -1.01 -7.43
N PRO A 91 -15.07 -0.48 -7.69
CA PRO A 91 -14.52 0.56 -6.86
C PRO A 91 -15.13 1.92 -7.19
N ARG A 92 -15.04 2.84 -6.24
CA ARG A 92 -15.24 4.26 -6.44
C ARG A 92 -13.90 4.93 -6.70
N ARG A 93 -13.84 5.71 -7.77
CA ARG A 93 -12.72 6.60 -8.03
C ARG A 93 -12.56 7.62 -6.90
N LEU A 94 -11.36 7.72 -6.34
CA LEU A 94 -11.01 8.79 -5.41
C LEU A 94 -11.15 10.15 -6.09
N ARG A 95 -11.81 11.09 -5.43
CA ARG A 95 -11.73 12.49 -5.83
C ARG A 95 -10.37 13.06 -5.45
N THR A 96 -9.94 14.07 -6.18
CA THR A 96 -8.64 14.72 -5.95
C THR A 96 -8.51 15.29 -4.53
N ASP A 97 -9.61 15.80 -3.96
CA ASP A 97 -9.68 16.32 -2.59
C ASP A 97 -9.61 15.25 -1.49
N GLU A 98 -9.77 13.97 -1.83
CA GLU A 98 -9.67 12.85 -0.87
C GLU A 98 -8.25 12.30 -0.74
N ILE A 99 -7.38 12.53 -1.74
CA ILE A 99 -6.01 11.98 -1.76
C ILE A 99 -5.15 12.45 -0.59
N PRO A 100 -5.21 13.72 -0.13
CA PRO A 100 -4.47 14.14 1.06
C PRO A 100 -4.80 13.33 2.32
N GLN A 101 -6.04 12.84 2.45
CA GLN A 101 -6.40 11.98 3.58
C GLN A 101 -5.73 10.60 3.47
N ILE A 102 -5.65 10.02 2.26
CA ILE A 102 -4.92 8.76 2.04
C ILE A 102 -3.45 8.91 2.45
N VAL A 103 -2.79 10.01 2.05
CA VAL A 103 -1.41 10.32 2.47
C VAL A 103 -1.31 10.38 4.00
N ASN A 104 -2.28 11.05 4.64
CA ASN A 104 -2.33 11.17 6.09
C ASN A 104 -2.58 9.84 6.82
N ASP A 105 -3.35 8.91 6.24
CA ASP A 105 -3.58 7.58 6.81
C ASP A 105 -2.28 6.77 6.84
N PHE A 106 -1.49 6.79 5.77
CA PHE A 106 -0.16 6.17 5.76
C PHE A 106 0.80 6.82 6.78
N ARG A 107 0.77 8.16 6.89
CA ARG A 107 1.56 8.90 7.88
C ARG A 107 1.22 8.48 9.31
N LEU A 108 -0.08 8.43 9.65
CA LEU A 108 -0.55 8.03 10.98
C LEU A 108 -0.25 6.55 11.26
N ALA A 109 -0.45 5.68 10.28
CA ALA A 109 -0.08 4.26 10.40
C ALA A 109 1.41 4.07 10.69
N ALA A 110 2.28 4.86 10.05
CA ALA A 110 3.71 4.84 10.33
C ALA A 110 4.04 5.29 11.76
N ARG A 111 3.46 6.42 12.22
CA ARG A 111 3.59 6.86 13.62
C ARG A 111 3.16 5.77 14.59
N ASN A 112 2.01 5.15 14.32
CA ASN A 112 1.42 4.11 15.16
C ASN A 112 2.30 2.85 15.19
N ALA A 113 2.87 2.44 14.06
CA ALA A 113 3.81 1.31 14.00
C ALA A 113 5.06 1.58 14.86
N ILE A 114 5.65 2.77 14.78
CA ILE A 114 6.76 3.14 15.67
C ILE A 114 6.31 3.16 17.14
N GLY A 115 5.09 3.64 17.42
CA GLY A 115 4.49 3.61 18.76
C GLY A 115 4.22 2.20 19.30
N ALA A 116 4.03 1.22 18.42
CA ALA A 116 3.94 -0.21 18.76
C ALA A 116 5.32 -0.86 18.96
N GLY A 117 6.41 -0.14 18.69
CA GLY A 117 7.78 -0.59 18.89
C GLY A 117 8.49 -1.10 17.63
N PHE A 118 7.85 -1.10 16.46
CA PHE A 118 8.52 -1.51 15.22
C PHE A 118 9.76 -0.64 14.95
N ASP A 119 10.82 -1.25 14.40
CA ASP A 119 12.06 -0.54 14.07
C ASP A 119 11.90 0.40 12.88
N GLY A 120 10.91 0.12 12.04
CA GLY A 120 10.57 0.90 10.87
C GLY A 120 9.32 0.40 10.15
N VAL A 121 9.05 0.98 8.99
CA VAL A 121 7.91 0.62 8.14
C VAL A 121 8.34 0.38 6.70
N GLU A 122 7.66 -0.54 6.03
CA GLU A 122 7.74 -0.73 4.58
C GLU A 122 6.41 -0.28 3.95
N ILE A 123 6.45 0.71 3.06
CA ILE A 123 5.29 1.15 2.28
C ILE A 123 5.02 0.13 1.18
N HIS A 124 3.83 -0.47 1.16
CA HIS A 124 3.46 -1.46 0.16
C HIS A 124 2.99 -0.82 -1.17
N GLY A 125 3.94 -0.54 -2.07
CA GLY A 125 3.72 -0.02 -3.43
C GLY A 125 3.73 -1.08 -4.54
N ALA A 126 3.14 -2.25 -4.30
CA ALA A 126 3.32 -3.43 -5.15
C ALA A 126 2.04 -4.29 -5.23
N CYS A 127 2.09 -5.33 -6.05
CA CYS A 127 1.09 -6.40 -6.17
C CYS A 127 -0.33 -5.93 -6.51
N GLY A 128 -0.47 -4.84 -7.26
CA GLY A 128 -1.76 -4.33 -7.73
C GLY A 128 -2.67 -3.76 -6.64
N TYR A 129 -2.12 -3.39 -5.48
CA TYR A 129 -2.85 -2.68 -4.42
C TYR A 129 -2.86 -1.17 -4.65
N LEU A 130 -3.44 -0.37 -3.74
CA LEU A 130 -3.83 1.01 -4.04
C LEU A 130 -2.70 1.84 -4.68
N ILE A 131 -1.49 1.81 -4.12
CA ILE A 131 -0.36 2.58 -4.66
C ILE A 131 0.03 2.05 -6.06
N ASP A 132 0.07 0.74 -6.26
CA ASP A 132 0.40 0.12 -7.56
C ASP A 132 -0.71 0.38 -8.61
N GLN A 133 -1.97 0.47 -8.17
CA GLN A 133 -3.10 0.91 -9.01
C GLN A 133 -2.90 2.33 -9.52
N PHE A 134 -2.29 3.23 -8.74
CA PHE A 134 -1.94 4.58 -9.20
C PHE A 134 -0.73 4.57 -10.15
N PHE A 135 0.25 3.69 -9.93
CA PHE A 135 1.44 3.63 -10.80
C PHE A 135 1.12 3.23 -12.25
N LYS A 136 0.18 2.31 -12.44
CA LYS A 136 0.07 1.53 -13.68
C LYS A 136 -1.05 2.02 -14.60
N ASP A 137 -0.73 2.34 -15.86
CA ASP A 137 -1.67 2.99 -16.79
C ASP A 137 -2.84 2.12 -17.27
N GLU A 138 -2.74 0.80 -17.21
CA GLU A 138 -3.91 -0.02 -17.55
C GLU A 138 -5.04 0.12 -16.51
N VAL A 139 -4.69 0.57 -15.31
CA VAL A 139 -5.63 0.85 -14.21
C VAL A 139 -5.87 2.35 -14.04
N ASN A 140 -4.81 3.15 -13.89
CA ASN A 140 -4.91 4.58 -13.66
C ASN A 140 -5.25 5.36 -14.93
N ASP A 141 -6.54 5.54 -15.15
CA ASP A 141 -7.16 6.32 -16.22
C ASP A 141 -7.57 7.74 -15.78
N ARG A 142 -6.94 8.27 -14.71
CA ARG A 142 -7.20 9.64 -14.27
C ARG A 142 -6.62 10.66 -15.25
N THR A 143 -7.28 11.82 -15.32
CA THR A 143 -6.87 12.98 -16.12
C THR A 143 -6.44 14.19 -15.30
N ASP A 144 -6.44 14.06 -13.97
CA ASP A 144 -5.97 15.08 -13.04
C ASP A 144 -4.46 14.93 -12.75
N GLN A 145 -3.94 15.65 -11.75
CA GLN A 145 -2.52 15.63 -11.41
C GLN A 145 -2.01 14.28 -10.87
N TYR A 146 -2.88 13.28 -10.71
CA TYR A 146 -2.52 11.93 -10.25
C TYR A 146 -2.63 10.87 -11.35
N GLY A 147 -2.82 11.25 -12.63
CA GLY A 147 -2.78 10.32 -13.76
C GLY A 147 -2.25 10.92 -15.06
N GLY A 148 -2.31 10.13 -16.13
CA GLY A 148 -1.73 10.47 -17.42
C GLY A 148 -0.22 10.20 -17.45
N SER A 149 0.60 11.24 -17.22
CA SER A 149 2.06 11.11 -17.29
C SER A 149 2.63 10.22 -16.18
N LEU A 150 3.81 9.66 -16.42
CA LEU A 150 4.52 8.83 -15.45
C LEU A 150 4.73 9.58 -14.12
N GLU A 151 5.11 10.85 -14.18
CA GLU A 151 5.31 11.70 -13.00
C GLU A 151 4.03 11.84 -12.17
N ASN A 152 2.88 12.01 -12.83
CA ASN A 152 1.59 12.14 -12.16
C ASN A 152 1.14 10.82 -11.56
N ARG A 153 1.31 9.69 -12.28
CA ARG A 153 1.00 8.35 -11.76
C ARG A 153 1.81 8.00 -10.51
N CYS A 154 3.07 8.45 -10.45
CA CYS A 154 3.95 8.24 -9.30
C CYS A 154 3.70 9.23 -8.15
N ARG A 155 2.94 10.31 -8.36
CA ARG A 155 2.78 11.41 -7.38
C ARG A 155 2.27 10.94 -6.02
N LEU A 156 1.22 10.12 -5.99
CA LEU A 156 0.65 9.61 -4.73
C LEU A 156 1.71 8.90 -3.88
N ALA A 157 2.50 8.02 -4.49
CA ALA A 157 3.51 7.26 -3.77
C ALA A 157 4.61 8.15 -3.21
N LEU A 158 5.00 9.20 -3.95
CA LEU A 158 6.01 10.16 -3.52
C LEU A 158 5.48 11.08 -2.41
N GLU A 159 4.21 11.48 -2.44
CA GLU A 159 3.56 12.21 -1.33
C GLU A 159 3.47 11.34 -0.06
N ILE A 160 3.14 10.05 -0.20
CA ILE A 160 3.15 9.09 0.91
C ILE A 160 4.57 8.90 1.46
N ALA A 161 5.55 8.69 0.56
CA ALA A 161 6.95 8.56 0.90
C ALA A 161 7.45 9.76 1.73
N GLU A 162 7.19 10.98 1.25
CA GLU A 162 7.56 12.21 1.93
C GLU A 162 6.88 12.32 3.30
N ALA A 163 5.56 12.12 3.38
CA ALA A 163 4.82 12.23 4.63
C ALA A 163 5.31 11.23 5.69
N VAL A 164 5.55 9.98 5.29
CA VAL A 164 6.03 8.93 6.19
C VAL A 164 7.47 9.19 6.63
N THR A 165 8.36 9.57 5.70
CA THR A 165 9.77 9.87 6.04
C THR A 165 9.89 11.09 6.95
N ASN A 166 9.08 12.13 6.76
CA ASN A 166 9.01 13.28 7.65
C ASN A 166 8.47 12.92 9.05
N GLU A 167 7.57 11.95 9.14
CA GLU A 167 6.95 11.53 10.40
C GLU A 167 7.88 10.67 11.27
N VAL A 168 8.57 9.68 10.67
CA VAL A 168 9.31 8.67 11.44
C VAL A 168 10.83 8.67 11.19
N GLY A 169 11.30 9.50 10.26
CA GLY A 169 12.69 9.58 9.82
C GLY A 169 13.01 8.60 8.69
N ALA A 170 13.68 9.05 7.64
CA ALA A 170 13.93 8.28 6.42
C ALA A 170 14.68 6.95 6.62
N TYR A 171 15.57 6.88 7.62
CA TYR A 171 16.33 5.68 7.99
C TYR A 171 15.45 4.55 8.56
N ARG A 172 14.16 4.80 8.81
CA ARG A 172 13.17 3.82 9.26
C ARG A 172 12.16 3.44 8.18
N VAL A 173 12.33 3.93 6.96
CA VAL A 173 11.33 3.74 5.90
C VAL A 173 11.93 2.94 4.76
N GLY A 174 11.18 1.95 4.30
CA GLY A 174 11.37 1.29 3.01
C GLY A 174 10.13 1.39 2.13
N MET A 175 10.28 1.08 0.84
CA MET A 175 9.16 0.92 -0.08
C MET A 175 9.34 -0.35 -0.91
N ARG A 176 8.25 -1.11 -1.06
CA ARG A 176 8.19 -2.30 -1.91
C ARG A 176 7.57 -1.97 -3.25
N LEU A 177 8.19 -2.41 -4.35
CA LEU A 177 7.74 -2.16 -5.72
C LEU A 177 7.70 -3.46 -6.54
N SER A 178 6.77 -3.54 -7.49
CA SER A 178 6.64 -4.67 -8.44
C SER A 178 6.30 -4.18 -9.85
N PRO A 179 7.20 -3.39 -10.49
CA PRO A 179 6.90 -2.72 -11.76
C PRO A 179 6.55 -3.71 -12.89
N PHE A 180 7.14 -4.91 -12.89
CA PHE A 180 6.94 -5.93 -13.92
C PHE A 180 5.80 -6.92 -13.65
N ALA A 181 5.23 -6.93 -12.44
CA ALA A 181 4.19 -7.89 -12.08
C ALA A 181 2.81 -7.41 -12.53
N ASN A 182 1.99 -8.28 -13.11
CA ASN A 182 0.62 -7.94 -13.57
C ASN A 182 -0.47 -8.44 -12.61
N THR A 183 -0.13 -8.66 -11.34
CA THR A 183 -1.04 -9.15 -10.30
C THR A 183 -2.26 -8.23 -10.17
N ASN A 184 -3.44 -8.81 -9.91
CA ASN A 184 -4.69 -8.06 -9.73
C ASN A 184 -5.07 -7.16 -10.91
N GLU A 185 -4.84 -7.66 -12.13
CA GLU A 185 -5.12 -6.95 -13.39
C GLU A 185 -4.51 -5.55 -13.39
N CYS A 186 -3.30 -5.43 -12.87
CA CYS A 186 -2.60 -4.17 -12.67
C CYS A 186 -1.26 -4.23 -13.41
N ALA A 187 -1.29 -3.82 -14.69
CA ALA A 187 -0.15 -3.84 -15.60
C ALA A 187 0.19 -2.44 -16.12
N ASP A 188 1.46 -2.23 -16.42
CA ASP A 188 2.00 -0.98 -16.96
C ASP A 188 2.47 -1.19 -18.40
N SER A 189 2.21 -0.22 -19.28
CA SER A 189 2.65 -0.28 -20.67
C SER A 189 4.18 -0.17 -20.84
N ILE A 190 4.90 0.46 -19.91
CA ILE A 190 6.35 0.66 -19.95
C ILE A 190 6.96 0.42 -18.55
N PRO A 191 6.90 -0.83 -18.02
CA PRO A 191 7.24 -1.12 -16.62
C PRO A 191 8.71 -0.82 -16.28
N LYS A 192 9.61 -0.88 -17.27
CA LYS A 192 11.01 -0.49 -17.11
C LYS A 192 11.17 1.01 -16.82
N ALA A 193 10.40 1.87 -17.49
CA ALA A 193 10.44 3.31 -17.26
C ALA A 193 9.88 3.65 -15.87
N LEU A 194 8.78 3.01 -15.49
CA LEU A 194 8.21 3.13 -14.14
C LEU A 194 9.21 2.74 -13.05
N GLY A 195 9.84 1.56 -13.18
CA GLY A 195 10.83 1.07 -12.22
C GLY A 195 12.03 2.02 -12.09
N LEU A 196 12.57 2.50 -13.21
CA LEU A 196 13.70 3.43 -13.21
C LEU A 196 13.33 4.78 -12.57
N TYR A 197 12.19 5.35 -12.96
CA TYR A 197 11.71 6.61 -12.41
C TYR A 197 11.53 6.54 -10.89
N MET A 198 10.89 5.48 -10.38
CA MET A 198 10.70 5.33 -8.93
C MET A 198 12.03 5.10 -8.20
N ALA A 199 12.97 4.35 -8.77
CA ALA A 199 14.30 4.19 -8.17
C ALA A 199 15.04 5.53 -8.04
N GLU A 200 15.03 6.35 -9.09
CA GLU A 200 15.65 7.68 -9.09
C GLU A 200 14.94 8.67 -8.17
N ALA A 201 13.60 8.65 -8.14
CA ALA A 201 12.80 9.53 -7.30
C ALA A 201 12.98 9.22 -5.82
N LEU A 202 12.94 7.94 -5.43
CA LEU A 202 13.09 7.50 -4.03
C LEU A 202 14.48 7.79 -3.47
N ASN A 203 15.53 7.80 -4.30
CA ASN A 203 16.89 8.18 -3.86
C ASN A 203 16.95 9.57 -3.23
N LYS A 204 16.04 10.49 -3.61
CA LYS A 204 16.00 11.86 -3.07
C LYS A 204 15.55 11.93 -1.61
N TYR A 205 14.84 10.92 -1.12
CA TYR A 205 14.26 10.90 0.22
C TYR A 205 15.12 10.15 1.24
N GLY A 206 16.28 9.59 0.83
CA GLY A 206 17.21 8.94 1.76
C GLY A 206 16.66 7.69 2.47
N PHE A 207 15.77 6.95 1.79
CA PHE A 207 15.19 5.70 2.30
C PHE A 207 16.25 4.71 2.79
N PHE A 208 15.90 3.92 3.81
CA PHE A 208 16.75 2.83 4.30
C PHE A 208 16.87 1.69 3.29
N THR A 209 15.78 1.34 2.61
CA THR A 209 15.78 0.24 1.63
C THR A 209 14.64 0.35 0.62
N ALA A 210 14.84 -0.18 -0.60
CA ALA A 210 13.79 -0.40 -1.58
C ALA A 210 13.76 -1.89 -1.95
N THR A 211 12.62 -2.55 -1.78
CA THR A 211 12.46 -3.99 -2.03
C THR A 211 11.78 -4.22 -3.39
N TRP A 212 12.43 -4.98 -4.27
CA TRP A 212 11.93 -5.24 -5.62
C TRP A 212 11.43 -6.67 -5.78
N LEU A 213 10.21 -6.83 -6.30
CA LEU A 213 9.70 -8.12 -6.75
C LEU A 213 9.88 -8.25 -8.27
N ASN A 214 10.74 -9.18 -8.67
CA ASN A 214 10.76 -9.70 -10.03
C ASN A 214 10.01 -11.03 -10.03
N GLN A 215 8.83 -11.07 -10.65
CA GLN A 215 8.26 -12.35 -11.08
C GLN A 215 8.76 -12.56 -12.51
N GLY A 216 9.73 -13.46 -12.65
CA GLY A 216 10.21 -13.96 -13.93
C GLY A 216 9.42 -15.17 -14.39
#